data_AF-A0A1G3TNJ8-F1
#
_entry.id   AF-A0A1G3TNJ8-F1
#
_cell.length_a   1.000
_cell.length_b   1.000
_cell.length_c   1.000
_cell.angle_alpha   90.00
_cell.angle_beta   90.00
_cell.angle_gamma   90.00
#
_symmetry.space_group_name_H-M   'P 1'
#
loop_
_entity.id
_entity.type
_entity.pdbx_description
1 polymer ?
#
loop_
_entity_poly.entity_id
_entity_poly.type
_entity_poly.pdbx_seq_one_letter_code
_entity_poly.pdbx_strand_id
1 'polypeptide(L)' 'MSKRLGLNIGGRHFDVDVEESFAPFLEQQMKNDFNMEGSNDLKILLQAYVRKSHTLFLQEQKIEEIVKKIEI' A
#
# COMPACT_ATOMS: atom_id res chain seq x y z
N MET A 1 18.85 -5.77 1.96
CA MET A 1 18.60 -5.97 3.40
C MET A 1 17.14 -5.63 3.67
N SER A 2 16.68 -5.56 4.93
CA SER A 2 15.36 -5.03 5.27
C SER A 2 15.44 -3.56 5.66
N LYS A 3 14.41 -2.78 5.32
CA LYS A 3 14.19 -1.40 5.79
C LYS A 3 12.92 -1.39 6.64
N ARG A 4 12.99 -0.72 7.78
CA ARG A 4 11.86 -0.56 8.72
C ARG A 4 11.05 0.68 8.34
N LEU A 5 9.73 0.54 8.28
CA LEU A 5 8.78 1.64 8.07
C LEU A 5 7.80 1.72 9.25
N GLY A 6 7.59 2.93 9.76
CA GLY A 6 6.78 3.18 10.95
C GLY A 6 5.47 3.91 10.64
N LEU A 7 4.42 3.62 11.40
CA LEU A 7 3.12 4.28 11.37
C LEU A 7 2.55 4.40 12.78
N ASN A 8 1.97 5.57 13.10
CA ASN A 8 1.21 5.73 14.34
C ASN A 8 -0.27 5.45 14.07
N ILE A 9 -0.86 4.54 14.83
CA ILE A 9 -2.27 4.13 14.72
C ILE A 9 -2.88 4.09 16.11
N GLY A 10 -3.96 4.85 16.33
CA GLY A 10 -4.66 4.91 17.62
C GLY A 10 -3.74 5.27 18.79
N GLY A 11 -2.74 6.14 18.57
CA GLY A 11 -1.76 6.54 19.59
C GLY A 11 -0.68 5.49 19.89
N ARG A 12 -0.57 4.41 19.10
CA ARG A 12 0.51 3.42 19.20
C ARG A 12 1.38 3.46 17.94
N HIS A 13 2.69 3.32 18.12
CA HIS A 13 3.63 3.21 17.01
C HIS A 13 3.74 1.74 16.56
N PHE A 14 3.65 1.51 15.27
CA PHE A 14 3.81 0.22 14.63
C PHE A 14 4.92 0.28 13.59
N ASP A 15 5.75 -0.74 13.59
CA ASP A 15 6.84 -0.87 12.64
C ASP A 15 6.69 -2.14 11.82
N VAL A 16 7.05 -2.04 10.55
CA VAL A 16 7.05 -3.17 9.61
C VAL A 16 8.40 -3.19 8.89
N ASP A 17 9.05 -4.34 8.92
CA ASP A 17 10.25 -4.60 8.15
C ASP A 17 9.86 -5.04 6.73
N VAL A 18 10.42 -4.37 5.73
CA VAL A 18 10.17 -4.65 4.31
C VAL A 18 11.47 -4.74 3.54
N GLU A 19 11.43 -5.34 2.35
CA GLU A 19 12.59 -5.40 1.47
C GLU A 19 13.04 -3.98 1.07
N GLU A 20 14.36 -3.78 1.08
CA GLU A 20 14.98 -2.47 0.81
C GLU A 20 14.66 -1.92 -0.59
N SER A 21 14.52 -2.79 -1.59
CA SER A 21 14.09 -2.44 -2.95
C SER A 21 12.61 -2.03 -3.03
N PHE A 22 11.77 -2.59 -2.17
CA PHE A 22 10.33 -2.31 -2.12
C PHE A 22 10.00 -1.08 -1.27
N ALA A 23 10.83 -0.77 -0.28
CA ALA A 23 10.56 0.27 0.69
C ALA A 23 10.30 1.67 0.08
N PRO A 24 11.03 2.16 -0.94
CA PRO A 24 10.74 3.46 -1.55
C PRO A 24 9.35 3.52 -2.20
N PHE A 25 8.95 2.44 -2.85
CA PHE A 25 7.63 2.32 -3.47
C PHE A 25 6.53 2.33 -2.40
N LEU A 26 6.70 1.51 -1.34
CA LEU A 26 5.72 1.44 -0.27
C LEU A 26 5.61 2.78 0.48
N GLU A 27 6.73 3.43 0.79
CA GLU A 27 6.76 4.73 1.47
C GLU A 27 5.98 5.81 0.67
N GLN A 28 6.12 5.82 -0.65
CA GLN A 28 5.37 6.74 -1.51
C GLN A 28 3.87 6.44 -1.51
N GLN A 29 3.48 5.17 -1.46
CA GLN A 29 2.07 4.78 -1.34
C GLN A 29 1.50 5.18 0.03
N MET A 30 2.25 4.93 1.11
CA MET A 30 1.83 5.26 2.47
C MET A 30 1.58 6.77 2.65
N LYS A 31 2.38 7.63 2.01
CA LYS A 31 2.16 9.10 2.01
C LYS A 31 0.81 9.53 1.42
N ASN A 32 0.21 8.74 0.54
CA ASN A 32 -1.10 9.03 -0.05
C ASN A 32 -2.27 8.51 0.79
N ASP A 33 -2.01 7.51 1.63
CA ASP A 33 -3.05 6.76 2.35
C ASP A 33 -3.08 7.10 3.84
N PHE A 34 -1.97 7.57 4.41
CA PHE A 34 -1.81 7.79 5.85
C PHE A 34 -1.21 9.15 6.19
N ASN A 35 -1.49 9.60 7.40
CA ASN A 35 -0.71 10.64 8.06
C ASN A 35 0.61 10.04 8.56
N MET A 36 1.72 10.38 7.90
CA MET A 36 3.05 9.84 8.22
C MET A 36 3.68 10.48 9.46
N GLU A 37 3.26 11.69 9.82
CA GLU A 37 3.82 12.45 10.95
C GLU A 37 2.92 12.41 12.19
N GLY A 38 1.63 12.17 12.01
CA GLY A 38 0.61 12.11 13.06
C GLY A 38 0.06 10.71 13.30
N SER A 39 -1.07 10.62 14.01
CA SER A 39 -1.77 9.36 14.26
C SER A 39 -2.86 9.12 13.21
N ASN A 40 -3.01 7.86 12.83
CA ASN A 40 -4.09 7.37 12.00
C ASN A 40 -5.12 6.66 12.88
N ASP A 41 -6.38 6.63 12.45
CA ASP A 41 -7.42 5.84 13.11
C ASP A 41 -7.73 4.57 12.29
N LEU A 42 -8.55 3.69 12.87
CA LEU A 42 -8.95 2.44 12.20
C LEU A 42 -9.74 2.68 10.91
N LYS A 43 -10.44 3.81 10.80
CA LYS A 43 -11.21 4.16 9.60
C LYS A 43 -10.27 4.46 8.44
N ILE A 44 -9.20 5.21 8.67
CA ILE A 44 -8.16 5.47 7.67
C ILE A 44 -7.52 4.16 7.21
N LEU A 45 -7.20 3.25 8.14
CA LEU A 45 -6.69 1.92 7.80
C LEU A 45 -7.64 1.14 6.90
N LEU A 46 -8.93 1.08 7.25
CA LEU A 46 -9.94 0.39 6.45
C LEU A 46 -10.08 1.01 5.06
N GLN A 47 -10.04 2.34 4.96
CA GLN A 47 -10.09 3.05 3.68
C GLN A 47 -8.86 2.75 2.82
N ALA A 48 -7.66 2.74 3.41
CA ALA A 48 -6.43 2.40 2.71
C ALA A 48 -6.48 0.95 2.19
N TYR A 49 -6.97 0.01 3.00
CA TYR A 49 -7.17 -1.38 2.58
C TYR A 49 -8.15 -1.52 1.40
N VAL A 50 -9.32 -0.89 1.50
CA VAL A 50 -10.35 -0.93 0.43
C VAL A 50 -9.79 -0.31 -0.86
N ARG A 51 -9.12 0.84 -0.76
CA ARG A 51 -8.49 1.50 -1.91
C ARG A 51 -7.44 0.61 -2.56
N LYS A 52 -6.54 0.02 -1.76
CA LYS A 52 -5.49 -0.87 -2.27
C LYS A 52 -6.08 -2.09 -2.96
N SER A 53 -7.12 -2.69 -2.37
CA SER A 53 -7.83 -3.85 -2.94
C SER A 53 -8.51 -3.50 -4.26
N HIS A 54 -9.14 -2.33 -4.35
CA HIS A 54 -9.75 -1.86 -5.59
C HIS A 54 -8.70 -1.57 -6.68
N THR A 55 -7.57 -0.96 -6.33
CA THR A 55 -6.45 -0.76 -7.27
C THR A 55 -5.91 -2.08 -7.78
N LEU A 56 -5.76 -3.09 -6.91
CA LEU A 56 -5.32 -4.43 -7.32
C LEU A 56 -6.32 -5.07 -8.28
N PHE A 57 -7.61 -5.02 -7.97
CA PHE A 57 -8.67 -5.50 -8.85
C PHE A 57 -8.59 -4.87 -10.25
N LEU A 58 -8.43 -3.55 -10.34
CA LEU A 58 -8.27 -2.86 -11.64
C LEU A 58 -6.98 -3.26 -12.37
N GLN A 59 -5.91 -3.57 -11.64
CA GLN A 59 -4.66 -4.05 -12.23
C GLN A 59 -4.84 -5.46 -12.81
N GLU A 60 -5.51 -6.36 -12.10
CA GLU A 60 -5.83 -7.71 -12.57
C GLU A 60 -6.66 -7.67 -13.85
N GLN A 61 -7.72 -6.86 -13.89
CA GLN A 61 -8.53 -6.67 -15.09
C GLN A 61 -7.70 -6.19 -16.29
N LYS A 62 -6.81 -5.22 -16.09
CA LYS A 62 -5.92 -4.73 -17.17
C LYS A 62 -4.92 -5.78 -17.63
N ILE A 63 -4.39 -6.59 -16.72
CA ILE A 63 -3.47 -7.69 -17.06
C ILE A 63 -4.20 -8.70 -17.94
N GLU A 64 -5.41 -9.10 -17.57
CA GLU A 64 -6.25 -10.01 -18.37
C GLU A 64 -6.52 -9.44 -19.77
N GLU A 65 -6.82 -8.14 -19.88
CA GLU A 65 -7.00 -7.48 -21.18
C GLU A 65 -5.73 -7.50 -22.03
N ILE A 66 -4.56 -7.30 -21.44
CA ILE A 66 -3.27 -7.34 -22.15
C ILE A 66 -2.97 -8.77 -22.61
N VAL A 67 -3.13 -9.77 -21.74
CA VAL A 67 -2.90 -11.19 -22.06
C VAL A 67 -3.78 -11.62 -23.24
N LYS A 68 -5.08 -11.29 -23.21
CA LYS A 68 -6.01 -11.57 -24.31
C LYS A 68 -5.58 -10.94 -25.64
N LYS A 69 -4.88 -9.81 -25.64
CA LYS A 69 -4.36 -9.16 -26.86
C LYS A 69 -3.09 -9.82 -27.40
N ILE A 70 -2.33 -10.51 -26.56
CA ILE A 70 -1.09 -11.21 -26.94
C ILE A 70 -1.40 -12.62 -27.46
N GLU A 71 -2.48 -13.24 -26.99
CA GLU A 71 -2.94 -14.57 -27.44
C GLU A 71 -3.70 -14.54 -28.79
N ILE A 72 -3.78 -13.38 -29.45
CA ILE A 72 -4.35 -13.19 -30.80
C ILE A 72 -3.23 -13.15 -31.84
#